data_AF-A0A2E7ACX2-F1
#
_entry.id   AF-A0A2E7ACX2-F1
#
_cell.length_a   1.000
_cell.length_b   1.000
_cell.length_c   1.000
_cell.angle_alpha   90.00
_cell.angle_beta   90.00
_cell.angle_gamma   90.00
#
_symmetry.space_group_name_H-M   'P 1'
#
loop_
_entity.id
_entity.type
_entity.pdbx_description
1 polymer ?
#
loop_
_entity_poly.entity_id
_entity_poly.type
_entity_poly.pdbx_seq_one_letter_code
_entity_poly.pdbx_strand_id
1 'polypeptide(L)'
;MPPSHFNQARSRPSPMARLKHRAPALRWRGIAMSERRPDVIARLLHSSFHGASDLGVSRPDLARMWSLELQWFSPDDSLAVVDRLHESGWLVGDEGSLKPNPHIELLPPELGWQPFSGSFAAIPSFAHPSSRASSEPALPEPRAPQNNVLEPPAARLHRPPDRAEDSIQALIAHVARKSGLDRREVVRRAQRKRRALGPVTLWMAIALLAREQSLDMHEVLEIIESRSSAVAAGPDLGCEQSWEDQQGEHEGEGHRD
;
A
#
# COMPACT_ATOMS: atom_id res chain seq x y z
N MET A 1 57.78 11.93 -51.54
CA MET A 1 56.57 12.31 -50.80
C MET A 1 55.46 12.60 -51.81
N PRO A 2 54.50 11.69 -52.00
CA PRO A 2 53.32 11.92 -52.84
C PRO A 2 52.12 12.42 -52.02
N PRO A 3 51.15 13.11 -52.65
CA PRO A 3 50.01 13.71 -51.98
C PRO A 3 48.85 12.73 -51.73
N SER A 4 48.02 13.16 -50.77
CA SER A 4 46.90 12.49 -50.13
C SER A 4 45.90 11.81 -51.05
N HIS A 5 45.65 10.53 -50.78
CA HIS A 5 44.55 9.75 -51.34
C HIS A 5 43.20 10.23 -50.80
N PHE A 6 42.39 10.80 -51.68
CA PHE A 6 40.97 11.04 -51.47
C PHE A 6 40.22 9.80 -51.99
N ASN A 7 39.82 8.89 -51.09
CA ASN A 7 39.01 7.73 -51.46
C ASN A 7 37.59 7.90 -50.93
N GLN A 8 36.64 7.91 -51.87
CA GLN A 8 35.20 7.84 -51.63
C GLN A 8 34.83 6.54 -50.92
N ALA A 9 34.07 6.66 -49.83
CA ALA A 9 33.20 5.59 -49.36
C ALA A 9 31.78 6.14 -49.18
N ARG A 10 30.85 5.49 -49.88
CA ARG A 10 29.42 5.78 -49.93
C ARG A 10 28.80 5.63 -48.54
N SER A 11 28.23 6.71 -48.00
CA SER A 11 27.27 6.62 -46.91
C SER A 11 25.86 6.83 -47.45
N ARG A 12 25.11 5.72 -47.55
CA ARG A 12 23.66 5.74 -47.73
C ARG A 12 23.02 6.32 -46.45
N PRO A 13 22.11 7.30 -46.51
CA PRO A 13 21.20 7.53 -45.40
C PRO A 13 20.04 6.53 -45.50
N SER A 14 19.99 5.55 -44.61
CA SER A 14 18.78 4.76 -44.41
C SER A 14 17.80 5.57 -43.55
N PRO A 15 16.53 5.70 -43.95
CA PRO A 15 15.51 6.31 -43.12
C PRO A 15 15.01 5.27 -42.12
N MET A 16 14.76 5.67 -40.88
CA MET A 16 13.47 5.41 -40.21
C MET A 16 13.50 6.06 -38.82
N ALA A 17 12.54 6.97 -38.69
CA ALA A 17 12.00 7.55 -37.48
C ALA A 17 12.16 6.67 -36.24
N ARG A 18 12.96 7.17 -35.30
CA ARG A 18 12.95 6.72 -33.91
C ARG A 18 11.63 7.19 -33.31
N LEU A 19 10.63 6.31 -33.31
CA LEU A 19 9.36 6.49 -32.61
C LEU A 19 9.67 6.72 -31.13
N LYS A 20 9.68 7.99 -30.72
CA LYS A 20 9.68 8.39 -29.32
C LYS A 20 8.29 8.11 -28.77
N HIS A 21 8.01 6.86 -28.42
CA HIS A 21 6.90 6.58 -27.51
C HIS A 21 7.30 7.08 -26.13
N ARG A 22 6.99 8.36 -25.94
CA ARG A 22 6.88 9.03 -24.67
C ARG A 22 5.84 8.27 -23.87
N ALA A 23 6.30 7.43 -22.94
CA ALA A 23 5.44 6.77 -21.99
C ALA A 23 4.58 7.83 -21.29
N PRO A 24 3.25 7.65 -21.17
CA PRO A 24 2.46 8.50 -20.32
C PRO A 24 2.93 8.24 -18.89
N ALA A 25 3.58 9.25 -18.31
CA ALA A 25 3.74 9.35 -16.87
C ALA A 25 2.32 9.25 -16.29
N LEU A 26 2.01 8.10 -15.69
CA LEU A 26 0.88 7.96 -14.79
C LEU A 26 1.16 8.89 -13.62
N ARG A 27 0.75 10.14 -13.81
CA ARG A 27 0.60 11.13 -12.76
C ARG A 27 -0.52 10.61 -11.87
N TRP A 28 -0.16 9.84 -10.86
CA TRP A 28 -1.02 9.64 -9.70
C TRP A 28 -1.27 11.03 -9.12
N ARG A 29 -2.41 11.59 -9.50
CA ARG A 29 -2.87 12.89 -9.08
C ARG A 29 -3.38 12.73 -7.65
N GLY A 30 -2.51 13.10 -6.71
CA GLY A 30 -2.83 13.63 -5.40
C GLY A 30 -4.00 13.01 -4.64
N ILE A 31 -3.68 12.05 -3.77
CA ILE A 31 -4.32 12.05 -2.46
C ILE A 31 -3.63 13.18 -1.68
N ALA A 32 -4.20 14.37 -1.77
CA ALA A 32 -3.85 15.48 -0.90
C ALA A 32 -4.44 15.21 0.49
N MET A 33 -3.82 14.34 1.27
CA MET A 33 -3.88 14.49 2.72
C MET A 33 -2.75 15.43 3.10
N SER A 34 -3.05 16.47 3.85
CA SER A 34 -2.05 17.37 4.43
C SER A 34 -1.00 16.52 5.16
N GLU A 35 0.13 16.21 4.52
CA GLU A 35 1.25 15.54 5.15
C GLU A 35 1.73 16.45 6.28
N ARG A 36 1.27 16.19 7.50
CA ARG A 36 1.98 16.70 8.65
C ARG A 36 3.33 15.99 8.57
N ARG A 37 4.40 16.76 8.32
CA ARG A 37 5.80 16.29 8.37
C ARG A 37 6.09 15.23 9.45
N PRO A 38 5.58 15.34 10.70
CA PRO A 38 5.72 14.27 11.70
C PRO A 38 5.18 12.90 11.24
N ASP A 39 4.06 12.83 10.53
CA ASP A 39 3.43 11.58 10.09
C ASP A 39 4.30 10.87 9.03
N VAL A 40 4.95 11.65 8.15
CA VAL A 40 5.89 11.14 7.14
C VAL A 40 7.10 10.49 7.83
N ILE A 41 7.61 11.14 8.88
CA ILE A 41 8.72 10.60 9.67
C ILE A 41 8.28 9.35 10.45
N ALA A 42 7.09 9.38 11.07
CA ALA A 42 6.54 8.22 11.76
C ALA A 42 6.39 7.00 10.86
N ARG A 43 5.98 7.19 9.59
CA ARG A 43 5.90 6.11 8.57
C ARG A 43 7.26 5.63 8.10
N LEU A 44 8.23 6.55 7.92
CA LEU A 44 9.61 6.19 7.61
C LEU A 44 10.21 5.31 8.71
N LEU A 45 10.07 5.74 9.97
CA LEU A 45 10.56 5.00 11.13
C LEU A 45 9.81 3.67 11.31
N HIS A 46 8.49 3.65 11.13
CA HIS A 46 7.73 2.41 11.13
C HIS A 46 8.30 1.43 10.09
N SER A 47 8.51 1.87 8.85
CA SER A 47 9.05 1.01 7.79
C SER A 47 10.43 0.45 8.09
N SER A 48 11.23 1.19 8.86
CA SER A 48 12.63 0.86 9.16
C SER A 48 12.77 -0.09 10.35
N PHE A 49 11.86 0.00 11.33
CA PHE A 49 11.93 -0.73 12.58
C PHE A 49 10.79 -1.73 12.77
N HIS A 50 9.86 -1.83 11.83
CA HIS A 50 8.77 -2.80 11.90
C HIS A 50 9.31 -4.23 11.86
N GLY A 51 9.15 -4.95 12.97
CA GLY A 51 9.65 -6.31 13.13
C GLY A 51 11.12 -6.39 13.58
N ALA A 52 11.77 -5.27 13.89
CA ALA A 52 13.07 -5.28 14.56
C ALA A 52 12.89 -5.71 16.03
N SER A 53 13.73 -6.62 16.50
CA SER A 53 13.89 -6.91 17.93
C SER A 53 14.34 -5.65 18.68
N ASP A 54 14.35 -5.68 20.02
CA ASP A 54 14.95 -4.61 20.85
C ASP A 54 16.45 -4.34 20.58
N LEU A 55 17.06 -4.93 19.55
CA LEU A 55 18.34 -4.51 19.01
C LEU A 55 18.12 -3.31 18.08
N GLY A 56 18.77 -2.19 18.41
CA GLY A 56 18.77 -1.02 17.52
C GLY A 56 19.45 -1.31 16.19
N VAL A 57 19.30 -0.40 15.24
CA VAL A 57 19.91 -0.48 13.91
C VAL A 57 21.03 0.53 13.83
N SER A 58 22.19 0.15 13.32
CA SER A 58 23.31 1.10 13.18
C SER A 58 22.99 2.19 12.16
N ARG A 59 23.59 3.38 12.32
CA ARG A 59 23.50 4.47 11.35
C ARG A 59 23.83 4.04 9.92
N PRO A 60 24.97 3.37 9.63
CA PRO A 60 25.27 2.94 8.27
C PRO A 60 24.28 1.91 7.75
N ASP A 61 23.71 1.05 8.60
CA ASP A 61 22.70 0.08 8.19
C ASP A 61 21.36 0.74 7.83
N LEU A 62 20.91 1.74 8.60
CA LEU A 62 19.74 2.56 8.24
C LEU A 62 19.95 3.25 6.90
N ALA A 63 21.12 3.87 6.70
CA ALA A 63 21.42 4.56 5.46
C ALA A 63 21.48 3.60 4.25
N ARG A 64 22.05 2.41 4.46
CA ARG A 64 22.11 1.33 3.46
C ARG A 64 20.72 0.80 3.12
N MET A 65 19.88 0.57 4.11
CA MET A 65 18.49 0.14 3.91
C MET A 65 17.73 1.16 3.07
N TRP A 66 17.80 2.45 3.42
CA TRP A 66 17.07 3.49 2.68
C TRP A 66 17.62 3.76 1.28
N SER A 67 18.94 3.64 1.06
CA SER A 67 19.55 3.94 -0.25
C SER A 67 19.59 2.76 -1.22
N LEU A 68 19.83 1.54 -0.73
CA LEU A 68 20.04 0.36 -1.56
C LEU A 68 18.83 -0.56 -1.59
N GLU A 69 18.27 -0.88 -0.42
CA GLU A 69 17.16 -1.85 -0.33
C GLU A 69 15.84 -1.22 -0.74
N LEU A 70 15.53 -0.04 -0.17
CA LEU A 70 14.28 0.67 -0.42
C LEU A 70 14.40 1.69 -1.55
N GLN A 71 15.63 2.09 -1.90
CA GLN A 71 15.92 3.07 -2.97
C GLN A 71 15.13 4.38 -2.83
N TRP A 72 14.92 4.82 -1.60
CA TRP A 72 14.15 6.02 -1.26
C TRP A 72 14.98 7.30 -1.33
N PHE A 73 16.28 7.20 -1.02
CA PHE A 73 17.22 8.31 -1.05
C PHE A 73 18.54 7.90 -1.71
N SER A 74 19.38 8.87 -2.07
CA SER A 74 20.78 8.57 -2.41
C SER A 74 21.57 8.15 -1.16
N PRO A 75 22.73 7.49 -1.29
CA PRO A 75 23.56 7.14 -0.13
C PRO A 75 23.93 8.34 0.76
N ASP A 76 24.24 9.49 0.14
CA ASP A 76 24.58 10.73 0.86
C ASP A 76 23.35 11.33 1.55
N ASP A 77 22.21 11.38 0.84
CA ASP A 77 20.95 11.88 1.40
C ASP A 77 20.48 10.99 2.57
N SER A 78 20.59 9.67 2.44
CA SER A 78 20.24 8.71 3.48
C SER A 78 21.00 8.99 4.78
N LEU A 79 22.32 9.15 4.71
CA LEU A 79 23.14 9.47 5.88
C LEU A 79 22.71 10.81 6.50
N ALA A 80 22.52 11.83 5.67
CA ALA A 80 22.12 13.15 6.13
C ALA A 80 20.72 13.15 6.75
N VAL A 81 19.79 12.30 6.28
CA VAL A 81 18.46 12.12 6.89
C VAL A 81 18.59 11.44 8.26
N VAL A 82 19.43 10.40 8.41
CA VAL A 82 19.66 9.76 9.72
C VAL A 82 20.23 10.78 10.71
N ASP A 83 21.24 11.56 10.31
CA ASP A 83 21.86 12.60 11.15
C ASP A 83 20.82 13.60 11.61
N ARG A 84 20.03 14.16 10.68
CA ARG A 84 18.98 15.11 11.03
C ARG A 84 17.93 14.50 11.94
N LEU A 85 17.53 13.23 11.75
CA LEU A 85 16.56 12.56 12.62
C LEU A 85 17.10 12.32 14.03
N HIS A 86 18.40 12.02 14.15
CA HIS A 86 19.07 11.89 15.45
C HIS A 86 19.19 13.24 16.15
N GLU A 87 19.70 14.27 15.46
CA GLU A 87 19.83 15.64 15.98
C GLU A 87 18.49 16.25 16.40
N SER A 88 17.41 15.96 15.66
CA SER A 88 16.06 16.45 15.96
C SER A 88 15.32 15.60 17.02
N GLY A 89 15.94 14.54 17.55
CA GLY A 89 15.40 13.72 18.64
C GLY A 89 14.36 12.69 18.22
N TRP A 90 14.24 12.41 16.91
CA TRP A 90 13.37 11.35 16.39
C TRP A 90 13.98 9.97 16.53
N LEU A 91 15.31 9.89 16.43
CA LEU A 91 16.10 8.72 16.74
C LEU A 91 16.87 8.96 18.04
N VAL A 92 16.97 7.92 18.87
CA VAL A 92 17.71 7.91 20.13
C VAL A 92 18.66 6.72 20.16
N GLY A 93 19.73 6.84 20.95
CA GLY A 93 20.79 5.82 21.05
C GLY A 93 22.12 6.29 20.48
N ASP A 94 23.02 5.34 20.31
CA ASP A 94 24.35 5.55 19.73
C ASP A 94 24.38 5.17 18.24
N GLU A 95 25.44 5.59 17.56
CA GLU A 95 25.72 5.32 16.15
C GLU A 95 25.63 3.83 15.73
N GLY A 96 25.93 2.91 16.65
CA GLY A 96 25.85 1.47 16.42
C GLY A 96 24.48 0.86 16.73
N SER A 97 23.60 1.59 17.41
CA SER A 97 22.31 1.11 17.89
C SER A 97 21.31 2.27 18.02
N LEU A 98 20.79 2.73 16.88
CA LEU A 98 19.74 3.73 16.82
C LEU A 98 18.36 3.08 16.91
N LYS A 99 17.44 3.75 17.61
CA LYS A 99 16.04 3.36 17.74
C LYS A 99 15.12 4.57 17.61
N PRO A 100 13.85 4.40 17.20
CA PRO A 100 12.86 5.45 17.31
C PRO A 100 12.75 5.92 18.77
N ASN A 101 12.56 7.22 18.96
CA ASN A 101 12.24 7.75 20.28
C ASN A 101 10.95 7.07 20.80
N PRO A 102 10.95 6.48 22.02
CA PRO A 102 9.81 5.73 22.55
C PRO A 102 8.55 6.58 22.74
N HIS A 103 8.68 7.91 22.69
CA HIS A 103 7.56 8.84 22.77
C HIS A 103 6.89 9.12 21.42
N ILE A 104 7.39 8.56 20.31
CA ILE A 104 6.77 8.66 18.99
C ILE A 104 5.79 7.53 18.78
N GLU A 105 4.58 7.85 18.35
CA GLU A 105 3.66 6.87 17.78
C GLU A 105 4.06 6.57 16.33
N LEU A 106 4.50 5.34 16.08
CA LEU A 106 4.85 4.88 14.73
C LEU A 106 3.59 4.61 13.93
N LEU A 107 3.49 5.21 12.74
CA LEU A 107 2.33 5.06 11.87
C LEU A 107 2.64 4.08 10.75
N PRO A 108 1.83 3.04 10.53
CA PRO A 108 2.04 2.14 9.40
C PRO A 108 1.89 2.90 8.07
N PRO A 109 2.81 2.70 7.10
CA PRO A 109 2.65 3.26 5.76
C PRO A 109 1.51 2.58 5.01
N GLU A 110 0.86 3.32 4.11
CA GLU A 110 -0.09 2.74 3.16
C GLU A 110 0.64 1.91 2.09
N LEU A 111 -0.09 1.03 1.40
CA LEU A 111 0.50 0.21 0.35
C LEU A 111 1.07 1.09 -0.78
N GLY A 112 2.35 0.89 -1.10
CA GLY A 112 3.04 1.67 -2.13
C GLY A 112 3.49 3.07 -1.70
N TRP A 113 3.38 3.38 -0.40
CA TRP A 113 3.94 4.62 0.15
C TRP A 113 5.47 4.66 0.02
N GLN A 114 5.99 5.85 -0.26
CA GLN A 114 7.42 6.16 -0.25
C GLN A 114 7.62 7.59 0.27
N PRO A 115 8.72 7.87 0.97
CA PRO A 115 9.04 9.23 1.40
C PRO A 115 9.35 10.12 0.20
N PHE A 116 8.79 11.32 0.16
CA PHE A 116 9.24 12.34 -0.79
C PHE A 116 10.54 12.96 -0.27
N SER A 117 11.60 12.96 -1.08
CA SER A 117 12.95 13.43 -0.67
C SER A 117 12.94 14.88 -0.14
N GLY A 118 12.07 15.74 -0.68
CA GLY A 118 11.92 17.12 -0.20
C GLY A 118 11.30 17.26 1.19
N SER A 119 10.64 16.22 1.72
CA SER A 119 10.01 16.23 3.05
C SER A 119 11.04 16.25 4.19
N PHE A 120 12.26 15.74 3.92
CA PHE A 120 13.33 15.59 4.91
C PHE A 120 14.42 16.67 4.84
N ALA A 121 14.22 17.71 4.01
CA ALA A 121 15.12 18.86 3.95
C ALA A 121 15.06 19.69 5.25
N ALA A 122 13.89 19.73 5.90
CA ALA A 122 13.67 20.46 7.15
C ALA A 122 12.86 19.59 8.14
N ILE A 123 13.57 18.68 8.81
CA ILE A 123 13.00 17.81 9.84
C ILE A 123 12.64 18.66 11.06
N PRO A 124 11.37 18.71 11.50
CA PRO A 124 10.99 19.43 12.70
C PRO A 124 11.62 18.78 13.93
N SER A 125 12.06 19.57 14.91
CA SER A 125 12.45 19.03 16.22
C SER A 125 11.29 18.25 16.84
N PHE A 126 11.58 17.08 17.41
CA PHE A 126 10.59 16.31 18.16
C PHE A 126 10.16 17.12 19.38
N ALA A 127 8.91 17.59 19.39
CA ALA A 127 8.32 18.24 20.54
C ALA A 127 7.89 17.16 21.52
N HIS A 128 8.62 17.00 22.63
CA HIS A 128 8.14 16.17 23.72
C HIS A 128 6.74 16.66 24.13
N PRO A 129 5.73 15.78 24.26
CA PRO A 129 4.51 16.16 24.94
C PRO A 129 4.95 16.62 26.33
N SER A 130 4.84 17.92 26.61
CA SER A 130 5.37 18.52 27.83
C SER A 130 4.76 17.83 29.04
N SER A 131 5.53 16.91 29.64
CA SER A 131 5.46 16.69 31.07
C SER A 131 5.86 18.01 31.72
N ARG A 132 4.94 18.60 32.47
CA ARG A 132 5.19 19.80 33.27
C ARG A 132 6.45 19.58 34.10
N ALA A 133 7.33 20.58 34.06
CA ALA A 133 8.56 20.74 34.83
C ALA A 133 8.62 19.93 36.14
N SER A 134 9.71 19.17 36.33
CA SER A 134 10.60 19.29 37.49
C SER A 134 11.80 18.35 37.34
N SER A 135 12.94 18.87 37.76
CA SER A 135 14.30 18.34 37.73
C SER A 135 14.50 17.09 38.61
N GLU A 136 15.19 16.07 38.07
CA GLU A 136 16.32 15.23 38.58
C GLU A 136 16.54 15.02 40.13
N PRO A 137 17.17 13.93 40.70
CA PRO A 137 17.99 12.81 40.12
C PRO A 137 17.76 11.35 40.63
N ALA A 138 18.35 10.42 39.84
CA ALA A 138 19.13 9.20 40.15
C ALA A 138 18.53 7.90 40.77
N LEU A 139 18.90 6.79 40.08
CA LEU A 139 18.84 5.31 40.29
C LEU A 139 19.06 4.74 41.72
N PRO A 140 18.88 3.40 42.02
CA PRO A 140 18.87 2.23 41.10
C PRO A 140 17.82 1.11 41.34
N GLU A 141 17.73 0.22 40.35
CA GLU A 141 17.07 -1.10 40.30
C GLU A 141 17.54 -2.07 41.42
N PRO A 142 16.80 -3.15 41.79
CA PRO A 142 16.96 -4.42 41.04
C PRO A 142 15.79 -5.45 41.07
N ARG A 143 15.91 -6.40 40.11
CA ARG A 143 15.55 -7.85 40.14
C ARG A 143 14.15 -8.32 39.67
N ALA A 144 14.15 -9.01 38.53
CA ALA A 144 13.25 -10.11 38.13
C ALA A 144 13.51 -11.37 39.02
N PRO A 145 12.69 -12.47 39.03
CA PRO A 145 12.14 -13.14 37.83
C PRO A 145 10.77 -13.89 37.94
N GLN A 146 10.28 -14.29 36.75
CA GLN A 146 9.42 -15.46 36.41
C GLN A 146 7.95 -15.52 36.90
N ASN A 147 6.97 -15.62 35.96
CA ASN A 147 6.38 -16.92 35.55
C ASN A 147 5.32 -16.81 34.43
N ASN A 148 5.56 -17.60 33.37
CA ASN A 148 4.65 -18.43 32.58
C ASN A 148 3.14 -18.07 32.45
N VAL A 149 2.68 -17.62 31.27
CA VAL A 149 1.29 -17.74 30.81
C VAL A 149 1.21 -17.91 29.28
N LEU A 150 0.93 -19.15 28.87
CA LEU A 150 0.04 -19.61 27.79
C LEU A 150 0.11 -18.95 26.39
N GLU A 151 0.54 -19.78 25.44
CA GLU A 151 0.32 -19.66 23.99
C GLU A 151 -1.19 -19.49 23.66
N PRO A 152 -1.64 -18.43 22.95
CA PRO A 152 -2.99 -18.37 22.42
C PRO A 152 -3.05 -19.03 21.04
N PRO A 153 -4.11 -19.83 20.73
CA PRO A 153 -4.27 -20.49 19.45
C PRO A 153 -4.43 -19.49 18.32
N ALA A 154 -3.87 -19.81 17.15
CA ALA A 154 -4.02 -19.08 15.89
C ALA A 154 -5.38 -18.38 15.78
N ALA A 155 -5.38 -17.07 16.08
CA ALA A 155 -6.51 -16.20 15.81
C ALA A 155 -6.68 -16.23 14.29
N ARG A 156 -7.65 -17.01 13.82
CA ARG A 156 -8.29 -16.78 12.54
C ARG A 156 -8.76 -15.34 12.60
N LEU A 157 -7.96 -14.43 12.05
CA LEU A 157 -8.36 -13.06 11.79
C LEU A 157 -9.71 -13.19 11.09
N HIS A 158 -10.79 -12.86 11.79
CA HIS A 158 -12.10 -12.63 11.21
C HIS A 158 -11.94 -11.40 10.32
N ARG A 159 -11.37 -11.64 9.13
CA ARG A 159 -11.34 -10.68 8.04
C ARG A 159 -12.80 -10.52 7.62
N PRO A 160 -13.34 -9.29 7.56
CA PRO A 160 -14.65 -9.04 6.96
C PRO A 160 -14.68 -9.73 5.58
N PRO A 161 -15.80 -10.37 5.18
CA PRO A 161 -15.89 -10.99 3.86
C PRO A 161 -15.56 -9.93 2.82
N ASP A 162 -14.45 -10.15 2.13
CA ASP A 162 -13.99 -9.25 1.09
C ASP A 162 -15.00 -9.38 -0.06
N ARG A 163 -15.69 -8.28 -0.42
CA ARG A 163 -16.76 -8.29 -1.45
C ARG A 163 -16.28 -8.84 -2.79
N ALA A 164 -14.97 -8.81 -3.05
CA ALA A 164 -14.38 -9.42 -4.23
C ALA A 164 -14.32 -10.96 -4.19
N GLU A 165 -14.59 -11.61 -3.05
CA GLU A 165 -14.67 -13.07 -2.94
C GLU A 165 -15.78 -13.67 -3.81
N ASP A 166 -16.89 -12.94 -4.00
CA ASP A 166 -17.98 -13.38 -4.88
C ASP A 166 -17.54 -13.49 -6.34
N SER A 167 -16.51 -12.72 -6.73
CA SER A 167 -15.96 -12.75 -8.10
C SER A 167 -15.08 -13.96 -8.39
N ILE A 168 -14.67 -14.76 -7.38
CA ILE A 168 -13.67 -15.83 -7.53
C ILE A 168 -14.04 -16.83 -8.63
N GLN A 169 -15.29 -17.30 -8.67
CA GLN A 169 -15.70 -18.30 -9.67
C GLN A 169 -15.74 -17.73 -11.09
N ALA A 170 -16.14 -16.46 -11.22
CA ALA A 170 -16.15 -15.74 -12.49
C ALA A 170 -14.73 -15.48 -12.99
N LEU A 171 -13.82 -15.08 -12.09
CA LEU A 171 -12.40 -14.92 -12.37
C LEU A 171 -11.76 -16.24 -12.83
N ILE A 172 -12.01 -17.35 -12.12
CA ILE A 172 -11.49 -18.68 -12.52
C ILE A 172 -11.99 -19.04 -13.93
N ALA A 173 -13.27 -18.82 -14.22
CA ALA A 173 -13.84 -19.09 -15.54
C ALA A 173 -13.22 -18.21 -16.63
N HIS A 174 -13.08 -16.91 -16.37
CA HIS A 174 -12.54 -15.95 -17.31
C HIS A 174 -11.07 -16.26 -17.64
N VAL A 175 -10.24 -16.43 -16.61
CA VAL A 175 -8.82 -16.76 -16.79
C VAL A 175 -8.65 -18.10 -17.51
N ALA A 176 -9.38 -19.14 -17.12
CA ALA A 176 -9.32 -20.45 -17.78
C ALA A 176 -9.60 -20.35 -19.29
N ARG A 177 -10.67 -19.62 -19.67
CA ARG A 177 -11.02 -19.42 -21.09
C ARG A 177 -9.97 -18.61 -21.84
N LYS A 178 -9.49 -17.51 -21.27
CA LYS A 178 -8.60 -16.56 -21.96
C LYS A 178 -7.14 -17.03 -21.99
N SER A 179 -6.69 -17.78 -20.98
CA SER A 179 -5.32 -18.33 -20.93
C SER A 179 -5.20 -19.75 -21.47
N GLY A 180 -6.30 -20.40 -21.85
CA GLY A 180 -6.31 -21.81 -22.29
C GLY A 180 -5.95 -22.81 -21.20
N LEU A 181 -6.01 -22.41 -19.92
CA LEU A 181 -5.71 -23.27 -18.78
C LEU A 181 -6.99 -23.94 -18.28
N ASP A 182 -6.90 -25.18 -17.79
CA ASP A 182 -8.02 -25.79 -17.09
C ASP A 182 -8.33 -25.05 -15.78
N ARG A 183 -9.60 -25.03 -15.36
CA ARG A 183 -10.02 -24.34 -14.13
C ARG A 183 -9.29 -24.87 -12.89
N ARG A 184 -8.98 -26.17 -12.84
CA ARG A 184 -8.21 -26.78 -11.73
C ARG A 184 -6.77 -26.27 -11.72
N GLU A 185 -6.19 -26.07 -12.89
CA GLU A 185 -4.84 -25.53 -13.05
C GLU A 185 -4.77 -24.05 -12.63
N VAL A 186 -5.79 -23.25 -12.97
CA VAL A 186 -5.93 -21.86 -12.52
C VAL A 186 -5.98 -21.81 -10.98
N VAL A 187 -6.83 -22.63 -10.35
CA VAL A 187 -6.92 -22.71 -8.89
C VAL A 187 -5.60 -23.16 -8.27
N ARG A 188 -4.96 -24.19 -8.82
CA ARG A 188 -3.69 -24.71 -8.31
C ARG A 188 -2.59 -23.66 -8.35
N ARG A 189 -2.44 -22.93 -9.47
CA ARG A 189 -1.45 -21.86 -9.62
C ARG A 189 -1.76 -20.67 -8.73
N ALA A 190 -3.02 -20.25 -8.64
CA ALA A 190 -3.43 -19.18 -7.74
C ALA A 190 -3.18 -19.54 -6.27
N GLN A 191 -3.48 -20.77 -5.84
CA GLN A 191 -3.19 -21.22 -4.48
C GLN A 191 -1.69 -21.29 -4.18
N ARG A 192 -0.87 -21.75 -5.13
CA ARG A 192 0.60 -21.72 -4.99
C ARG A 192 1.11 -20.29 -4.85
N LYS A 193 0.61 -19.37 -5.68
CA LYS A 193 0.95 -17.95 -5.63
C LYS A 193 0.55 -17.34 -4.29
N ARG A 194 -0.65 -17.66 -3.79
CA ARG A 194 -1.13 -17.23 -2.47
C ARG A 194 -0.20 -17.71 -1.34
N ARG A 195 0.24 -18.96 -1.36
CA ARG A 195 1.17 -19.51 -0.35
C ARG A 195 2.56 -18.85 -0.39
N ALA A 196 3.04 -18.50 -1.58
CA ALA A 196 4.34 -17.87 -1.77
C ALA A 196 4.36 -16.38 -1.38
N LEU A 197 3.25 -15.67 -1.57
CA LEU A 197 3.15 -14.22 -1.34
C LEU A 197 2.66 -13.85 0.07
N GLY A 198 2.31 -14.83 0.91
CA GLY A 198 1.83 -14.57 2.28
C GLY A 198 0.35 -14.15 2.33
N PRO A 199 -0.01 -13.02 2.97
CA PRO A 199 -1.40 -12.68 3.31
C PRO A 199 -2.22 -12.09 2.14
N VAL A 200 -2.26 -12.77 0.99
CA VAL A 200 -3.00 -12.33 -0.21
C VAL A 200 -4.36 -13.05 -0.32
N THR A 201 -5.41 -12.37 -0.75
CA THR A 201 -6.72 -12.98 -1.01
C THR A 201 -6.71 -13.85 -2.27
N LEU A 202 -7.64 -14.81 -2.36
CA LEU A 202 -7.66 -15.75 -3.49
C LEU A 202 -7.95 -15.05 -4.83
N TRP A 203 -8.90 -14.11 -4.86
CA TRP A 203 -9.21 -13.33 -6.07
C TRP A 203 -8.00 -12.50 -6.54
N MET A 204 -7.25 -11.92 -5.60
CA MET A 204 -6.03 -11.17 -5.92
C MET A 204 -4.93 -12.10 -6.48
N ALA A 205 -4.77 -13.30 -5.91
CA ALA A 205 -3.86 -14.30 -6.47
C ALA A 205 -4.26 -14.75 -7.89
N ILE A 206 -5.57 -14.79 -8.20
CA ILE A 206 -6.08 -15.07 -9.54
C ILE A 206 -5.84 -13.88 -10.49
N ALA A 207 -6.03 -12.64 -10.03
CA ALA A 207 -5.74 -11.44 -10.82
C ALA A 207 -4.23 -11.33 -11.17
N LEU A 208 -3.36 -11.65 -10.22
CA LEU A 208 -1.91 -11.75 -10.45
C LEU A 208 -1.54 -12.88 -11.42
N LEU A 209 -2.31 -13.97 -11.42
CA LEU A 209 -2.16 -15.05 -12.41
C LEU A 209 -2.62 -14.60 -13.80
N ALA A 210 -3.72 -13.87 -13.90
CA ALA A 210 -4.21 -13.30 -15.16
C ALA A 210 -3.14 -12.38 -15.80
N ARG A 211 -2.53 -11.51 -14.98
CA ARG A 211 -1.42 -10.64 -15.41
C ARG A 211 -0.21 -11.43 -15.91
N GLU A 212 0.13 -12.55 -15.26
CA GLU A 212 1.23 -13.43 -15.69
C GLU A 212 0.93 -14.09 -17.05
N GLN A 213 -0.33 -14.43 -17.32
CA GLN A 213 -0.77 -14.96 -18.62
C GLN A 213 -0.97 -13.85 -19.67
N SER A 214 -0.54 -12.62 -19.39
CA SER A 214 -0.67 -11.45 -20.27
C SER A 214 -2.12 -11.16 -20.70
N LEU A 215 -3.09 -11.43 -19.82
CA LEU A 215 -4.50 -11.11 -20.05
C LEU A 215 -4.79 -9.61 -19.85
N ASP A 216 -5.88 -9.13 -20.45
CA ASP A 216 -6.33 -7.75 -20.27
C ASP A 216 -6.83 -7.54 -18.83
N MET A 217 -6.15 -6.67 -18.09
CA MET A 217 -6.48 -6.38 -16.70
C MET A 217 -7.76 -5.55 -16.56
N HIS A 218 -8.19 -4.83 -17.60
CA HIS A 218 -9.46 -4.07 -17.56
C HIS A 218 -10.64 -5.05 -17.45
N GLU A 219 -10.66 -6.10 -18.28
CA GLU A 219 -11.70 -7.15 -18.22
C GLU A 219 -11.70 -7.87 -16.85
N VAL A 220 -10.51 -8.09 -16.26
CA VAL A 220 -10.38 -8.72 -14.93
C VAL A 220 -10.94 -7.82 -13.83
N LEU A 221 -10.66 -6.51 -13.88
CA LEU A 221 -11.15 -5.53 -12.91
C LEU A 221 -12.66 -5.34 -13.04
N GLU A 222 -13.20 -5.28 -14.26
CA GLU A 222 -14.65 -5.22 -14.49
C GLU A 222 -15.39 -6.40 -13.86
N ILE A 223 -14.84 -7.61 -13.93
CA ILE A 223 -15.44 -8.81 -13.30
C ILE A 223 -15.43 -8.70 -11.77
N ILE A 224 -14.37 -8.12 -11.19
CA ILE A 224 -14.27 -7.88 -9.74
C ILE A 224 -15.29 -6.85 -9.30
N GLU A 225 -15.39 -5.72 -10.01
CA GLU A 225 -16.26 -4.59 -9.68
C GLU A 225 -17.74 -4.91 -9.91
N SER A 226 -18.08 -5.53 -11.05
CA SER A 226 -19.47 -5.86 -11.42
C SER A 226 -20.13 -6.77 -10.39
N ARG A 227 -19.37 -7.72 -9.82
CA ARG A 227 -19.90 -8.67 -8.83
C ARG A 227 -19.75 -8.18 -7.39
N SER A 228 -18.81 -7.28 -7.12
CA SER A 228 -18.72 -6.53 -5.87
C SER A 228 -19.87 -5.52 -5.71
N SER A 229 -20.36 -4.95 -6.82
CA SER A 229 -21.47 -3.99 -6.85
C SER A 229 -22.86 -4.65 -6.81
N ALA A 230 -23.03 -5.85 -7.37
CA ALA A 230 -24.32 -6.53 -7.48
C ALA A 230 -25.00 -6.88 -6.15
N VAL A 231 -24.27 -6.95 -5.02
CA VAL A 231 -24.83 -7.22 -3.68
C VAL A 231 -25.33 -5.94 -2.99
N ALA A 232 -24.96 -4.75 -3.45
CA ALA A 232 -25.52 -3.50 -2.95
C ALA A 232 -27.00 -3.30 -3.38
N ALA A 233 -27.45 -4.06 -4.38
CA ALA A 233 -28.84 -4.17 -4.79
C ALA A 233 -29.44 -5.47 -4.23
N GLY A 234 -29.60 -5.55 -2.91
CA GLY A 234 -30.47 -6.56 -2.31
C GLY A 234 -31.93 -6.37 -2.77
N PRO A 235 -32.71 -7.45 -2.90
CA PRO A 235 -34.10 -7.35 -3.34
C PRO A 235 -34.92 -6.67 -2.25
N ASP A 236 -35.58 -5.57 -2.62
CA ASP A 236 -36.62 -4.93 -1.83
C ASP A 236 -37.80 -5.91 -1.70
N LEU A 237 -37.74 -6.78 -0.71
CA LEU A 237 -38.88 -7.57 -0.23
C LEU A 237 -39.41 -6.89 1.02
N GLY A 238 -40.34 -5.96 0.80
CA GLY A 238 -41.21 -5.35 1.80
C GLY A 238 -42.65 -5.30 1.30
N CYS A 239 -43.29 -6.46 1.18
CA CYS A 239 -44.76 -6.55 1.22
C CYS A 239 -45.19 -6.42 2.69
N GLU A 240 -45.96 -5.39 3.04
CA GLU A 240 -47.28 -5.52 3.69
C GLU A 240 -47.83 -4.14 4.13
N GLN A 241 -48.93 -3.76 3.47
CA GLN A 241 -50.19 -3.27 4.04
C GLN A 241 -50.18 -2.16 5.12
N SER A 242 -50.73 -1.00 4.74
CA SER A 242 -51.63 -0.25 5.61
C SER A 242 -52.85 0.21 4.80
N TRP A 243 -53.98 -0.40 5.12
CA TRP A 243 -55.31 0.09 4.78
C TRP A 243 -55.66 1.28 5.71
N GLU A 244 -56.56 2.16 5.22
CA GLU A 244 -57.25 3.25 5.93
C GLU A 244 -56.34 4.42 6.38
N ASP A 245 -56.62 5.70 6.14
CA ASP A 245 -57.93 6.34 6.06
C ASP A 245 -57.81 7.80 5.55
N GLN A 246 -58.96 8.37 5.18
CA GLN A 246 -59.28 9.80 4.92
C GLN A 246 -58.99 10.37 3.52
N GLN A 247 -60.01 10.45 2.64
CA GLN A 247 -61.02 11.54 2.51
C GLN A 247 -60.41 12.80 1.85
N GLY A 248 -60.96 13.41 0.80
CA GLY A 248 -62.20 13.21 0.06
C GLY A 248 -62.27 14.25 -1.07
N GLU A 249 -63.14 14.02 -2.04
CA GLU A 249 -63.65 14.95 -3.09
C GLU A 249 -64.62 14.05 -3.91
N HIS A 250 -65.89 13.91 -3.58
CA HIS A 250 -66.99 14.89 -3.65
C HIS A 250 -67.14 15.56 -5.03
N GLU A 251 -67.41 14.77 -6.07
CA GLU A 251 -68.17 15.26 -7.23
C GLU A 251 -69.45 14.44 -7.34
N GLY A 252 -70.56 15.09 -7.01
CA GLY A 252 -71.88 14.61 -7.34
C GLY A 252 -72.25 15.05 -8.73
N GLU A 253 -72.92 14.19 -9.48
CA GLU A 253 -73.83 14.64 -10.54
C GLU A 253 -74.87 13.52 -10.74
N GLY A 254 -75.97 13.65 -9.99
CA GLY A 254 -77.16 12.86 -10.18
C GLY A 254 -78.31 13.77 -10.61
N HIS A 255 -78.75 13.57 -11.84
CA HIS A 255 -80.15 13.57 -12.26
C HIS A 255 -80.89 14.90 -12.52
N ARG A 256 -81.40 15.04 -13.75
CA ARG A 256 -82.71 15.57 -14.22
C ARG A 256 -82.69 15.53 -15.75
N ASP A 257 -83.74 15.28 -16.53
CA ASP A 257 -85.11 14.75 -16.41
C ASP A 257 -85.44 14.22 -17.82
#